data_AF-A0AAJ2ULJ6-F1
#
_entry.id   AF-A0AAJ2ULJ6-F1
#
_cell.length_a   1.000
_cell.length_b   1.000
_cell.length_c   1.000
_cell.angle_alpha   90.00
_cell.angle_beta   90.00
_cell.angle_gamma   90.00
#
_symmetry.space_group_name_H-M   'P 1'
#
loop_
_entity.id
_entity.type
_entity.pdbx_description
1 polymer ?
#
loop_
_entity_poly.entity_id
_entity_poly.type
_entity_poly.pdbx_seq_one_letter_code
_entity_poly.pdbx_strand_id
1 'polypeptide(L)'
;MTRPSLPNPLEPFGHRRDGRPIYPILGASPDDDSNKTGDEGDAPSGGVTQEDLSRLLAREKTQGGRAAVKKLLGDLGFDNSEALTEFVTTKRDADQAALTEVERREQAAEEKLRSAEAREAQALARERAAIRRAALGGLGAAGDDLDDAVLLIDRALHDQPDADEQAVIAAAEQLKERRPELFGQARETVPPAPGGSPAGGPPKRGGIPPRRGAAGLEMARRRGLISD
;
A
#
# COMPACT_ATOMS: atom_id res chain seq x y z
N MET A 1 21.06 18.50 -56.92
CA MET A 1 22.29 18.99 -56.27
C MET A 1 23.46 18.72 -57.22
N THR A 2 23.90 19.74 -57.94
CA THR A 2 25.04 19.70 -58.87
C THR A 2 26.32 19.64 -58.05
N ARG A 3 27.14 18.58 -58.23
CA ARG A 3 28.45 18.49 -57.58
C ARG A 3 29.34 19.64 -58.09
N PRO A 4 30.00 20.40 -57.21
CA PRO A 4 31.00 21.37 -57.65
C PRO A 4 32.10 20.60 -58.41
N SER A 5 32.40 21.05 -59.62
CA SER A 5 33.42 20.47 -60.48
C SER A 5 34.78 20.58 -59.79
N LEU A 6 35.43 19.45 -59.55
CA LEU A 6 36.80 19.42 -59.02
C LEU A 6 37.74 20.17 -60.00
N PRO A 7 38.61 21.06 -59.52
CA PRO A 7 39.57 21.76 -60.37
C PRO A 7 40.55 20.75 -61.01
N ASN A 8 41.01 21.07 -62.23
CA ASN A 8 41.86 20.20 -63.03
C ASN A 8 43.22 19.97 -62.33
N PRO A 9 43.63 18.72 -62.03
CA PRO A 9 44.85 18.44 -61.25
C PRO A 9 46.16 18.86 -61.96
N LEU A 10 46.08 19.23 -63.24
CA LEU A 10 47.22 19.66 -64.05
C LEU A 10 47.35 21.18 -64.16
N GLU A 11 46.43 21.94 -63.57
CA GLU A 11 46.51 23.40 -63.54
C GLU A 11 47.19 23.86 -62.24
N PRO A 12 48.30 24.63 -62.31
CA PRO A 12 49.01 25.07 -61.13
C PRO A 12 48.21 26.11 -60.35
N PHE A 13 48.12 25.94 -59.03
CA PHE A 13 47.48 26.90 -58.12
C PHE A 13 48.29 28.19 -57.96
N GLY A 14 49.59 28.12 -58.23
CA GLY A 14 50.51 29.26 -58.16
C GLY A 14 51.94 28.83 -58.47
N HIS A 15 52.88 29.77 -58.36
CA HIS A 15 54.32 29.48 -58.54
C HIS A 15 55.08 29.79 -57.25
N ARG A 16 56.05 28.95 -56.92
CA ARG A 16 57.00 29.21 -55.82
C ARG A 16 57.90 30.39 -56.18
N ARG A 17 58.58 30.97 -55.19
CA ARG A 17 59.61 32.02 -55.39
C ARG A 17 60.72 31.60 -56.38
N ASP A 18 60.95 30.29 -56.51
CA ASP A 18 61.93 29.72 -57.45
C ASP A 18 61.35 29.43 -58.86
N GLY A 19 60.12 29.91 -59.16
CA GLY A 19 59.47 29.76 -60.47
C GLY A 19 58.86 28.39 -60.76
N ARG A 20 58.88 27.45 -59.81
CA ARG A 20 58.29 26.11 -59.98
C ARG A 20 56.76 26.13 -59.71
N PRO A 21 55.94 25.48 -60.55
CA PRO A 21 54.49 25.41 -60.35
C PRO A 21 54.14 24.62 -59.08
N ILE A 22 53.12 25.08 -58.36
CA ILE A 22 52.52 24.43 -57.19
C ILE A 22 51.23 23.76 -57.67
N TYR A 23 51.18 22.44 -57.61
CA TYR A 23 49.98 21.67 -57.97
C TYR A 23 49.09 21.44 -56.75
N PRO A 24 47.75 21.43 -56.93
CA PRO A 24 46.82 21.11 -55.84
C PRO A 24 47.05 19.68 -55.34
N ILE A 25 47.01 19.50 -54.01
CA ILE A 25 47.10 18.17 -53.40
C ILE A 25 45.76 17.47 -53.63
N LEU A 26 45.78 16.34 -54.34
CA LEU A 26 44.58 15.53 -54.59
C LEU A 26 43.91 15.15 -53.26
N GLY A 27 42.72 15.70 -53.01
CA GLY A 27 41.91 15.45 -51.82
C GLY A 27 41.72 16.66 -50.88
N ALA A 28 42.48 17.75 -51.07
CA ALA A 28 42.25 19.00 -50.36
C ALA A 28 41.21 19.86 -51.11
N SER A 29 40.13 20.25 -50.43
CA SER A 29 39.12 21.14 -51.00
C SER A 29 39.70 22.54 -51.21
N PRO A 30 39.43 23.22 -52.34
CA PRO A 30 39.82 24.63 -52.51
C PRO A 30 39.11 25.56 -51.52
N ASP A 31 37.99 25.11 -50.94
CA ASP A 31 37.23 25.83 -49.91
C ASP A 31 37.72 25.56 -48.48
N ASP A 32 38.81 24.79 -48.31
CA ASP A 32 39.41 24.57 -47.00
C ASP A 32 40.09 25.85 -46.53
N ASP A 33 39.67 26.39 -45.38
CA ASP A 33 40.23 27.62 -44.80
C ASP A 33 41.74 27.56 -44.58
N SER A 34 42.32 26.35 -44.51
CA SER A 34 43.76 26.13 -44.42
C SER A 34 44.52 26.42 -45.73
N ASN A 35 43.85 26.57 -46.88
CA ASN A 35 44.42 26.94 -48.18
C ASN A 35 44.40 28.45 -48.46
N LYS A 36 43.86 29.27 -47.56
CA LYS A 36 43.98 30.74 -47.66
C LYS A 36 45.42 31.14 -47.35
N THR A 37 46.27 31.11 -48.37
CA THR A 37 47.54 31.84 -48.35
C THR A 37 47.19 33.31 -48.19
N GLY A 38 47.39 33.84 -46.99
CA GLY A 38 47.33 35.27 -46.72
C GLY A 38 48.40 35.95 -47.57
N ASP A 39 47.97 36.53 -48.69
CA ASP A 39 48.74 37.52 -49.42
C ASP A 39 48.26 38.88 -48.96
N GLU A 40 49.01 39.47 -48.04
CA GLU A 40 49.54 40.83 -48.15
C GLU A 40 50.23 41.19 -46.81
N GLY A 41 51.55 41.29 -46.91
CA GLY A 41 52.45 42.10 -46.06
C GLY A 41 52.10 42.26 -44.58
N ASP A 42 52.60 41.36 -43.74
CA ASP A 42 53.44 41.82 -42.63
C ASP A 42 54.37 40.69 -42.18
N ALA A 43 55.62 41.02 -41.90
CA ALA A 43 56.53 40.09 -41.28
C ALA A 43 55.97 39.72 -39.89
N PRO A 44 55.98 38.46 -39.44
CA PRO A 44 55.76 38.17 -38.03
C PRO A 44 56.99 38.68 -37.28
N SER A 45 56.95 39.96 -36.91
CA SER A 45 57.73 40.47 -35.80
C SER A 45 57.41 39.58 -34.60
N GLY A 46 58.45 38.91 -34.09
CA GLY A 46 58.37 37.90 -33.03
C GLY A 46 57.99 38.47 -31.67
N GLY A 47 56.79 39.03 -31.54
CA GLY A 47 56.20 39.50 -30.31
C GLY A 47 55.04 38.62 -29.91
N VAL A 48 55.18 37.89 -28.81
CA VAL A 48 54.07 37.17 -28.19
C VAL A 48 53.03 38.20 -27.74
N THR A 49 51.80 38.12 -28.26
CA THR A 49 50.73 39.05 -27.88
C THR A 49 50.12 38.67 -26.53
N GLN A 50 49.47 39.62 -25.85
CA GLN A 50 48.78 39.36 -24.59
C GLN A 50 47.65 38.32 -24.75
N GLU A 51 47.03 38.27 -25.92
CA GLU A 51 46.01 37.28 -26.29
C GLU A 51 46.63 35.88 -26.43
N ASP A 52 47.82 35.77 -27.02
CA ASP A 52 48.55 34.50 -27.11
C ASP A 52 48.99 33.99 -25.73
N LEU A 53 49.44 34.88 -24.84
CA LEU A 53 49.77 34.55 -23.45
C LEU A 53 48.55 34.05 -22.67
N SER A 54 47.41 34.72 -22.81
CA SER A 54 46.17 34.30 -22.13
C SER A 54 45.69 32.93 -22.62
N ARG A 55 45.80 32.63 -23.92
CA ARG A 55 45.51 31.32 -24.50
C ARG A 55 46.46 30.24 -24.00
N LEU A 56 47.77 30.53 -23.93
CA LEU A 56 48.77 29.61 -23.39
C LEU A 56 48.52 29.27 -21.93
N LEU A 57 48.26 30.28 -21.08
CA LEU A 57 47.95 30.08 -19.66
C LEU A 57 46.65 29.30 -19.45
N ALA A 58 45.63 29.52 -20.28
CA ALA A 58 44.39 28.75 -20.23
C ALA A 58 44.64 27.27 -20.63
N ARG A 59 45.47 27.03 -21.65
CA ARG A 59 45.89 25.67 -22.03
C ARG A 59 46.69 24.99 -20.94
N GLU A 60 47.61 25.69 -20.30
CA GLU A 60 48.43 25.13 -19.23
C GLU A 60 47.59 24.79 -17.98
N LYS A 61 46.66 25.68 -17.59
CA LYS A 61 45.71 25.38 -16.49
C LYS A 61 44.82 24.18 -16.81
N THR A 62 44.30 24.09 -18.03
CA THR A 62 43.45 22.94 -18.42
C THR A 62 44.24 21.63 -18.50
N GLN A 63 45.50 21.66 -18.93
CA GLN A 63 46.39 20.50 -18.92
C GLN A 63 46.76 20.08 -17.49
N GLY A 64 47.11 21.03 -16.61
CA GLY A 64 47.39 20.76 -15.20
C GLY A 64 46.17 20.17 -14.47
N GLY A 65 44.97 20.70 -14.73
CA GLY A 65 43.72 20.16 -14.21
C GLY A 65 43.48 18.71 -14.68
N ARG A 66 43.69 18.43 -15.96
CA ARG A 66 43.57 17.06 -16.50
C ARG A 66 44.60 16.09 -15.91
N ALA A 67 45.84 16.54 -15.72
CA ALA A 67 46.89 15.74 -15.10
C ALA A 67 46.58 15.41 -13.64
N ALA A 68 46.06 16.39 -12.88
CA ALA A 68 45.63 16.19 -11.50
C ALA A 68 44.47 15.19 -11.39
N VAL A 69 43.46 15.30 -12.26
CA VAL A 69 42.33 14.35 -12.30
C VAL A 69 42.82 12.95 -12.66
N LYS A 70 43.72 12.81 -13.65
CA LYS A 70 44.28 11.50 -14.02
C LYS A 70 45.09 10.87 -12.89
N LYS A 71 45.88 11.66 -12.15
CA LYS A 71 46.61 11.18 -10.98
C LYS A 71 45.65 10.73 -9.88
N LEU A 72 44.60 11.50 -9.61
CA LEU A 72 43.61 11.17 -8.58
C LEU A 72 42.80 9.91 -8.94
N LEU A 73 42.44 9.73 -10.21
CA LEU A 73 41.84 8.49 -10.70
C LEU A 73 42.79 7.29 -10.51
N GLY A 74 44.07 7.45 -10.85
CA GLY A 74 45.10 6.42 -10.63
C GLY A 74 45.33 6.09 -9.15
N ASP A 75 45.40 7.09 -8.27
CA ASP A 75 45.56 6.91 -6.82
C ASP A 75 44.34 6.19 -6.21
N LEU A 76 43.15 6.39 -6.77
CA LEU A 76 41.91 5.69 -6.42
C LEU A 76 41.74 4.33 -7.12
N GLY A 77 42.65 3.95 -8.02
CA GLY A 77 42.63 2.68 -8.73
C GLY A 77 41.63 2.60 -9.90
N PHE A 78 41.17 3.73 -10.42
CA PHE A 78 40.27 3.79 -11.58
C PHE A 78 41.03 4.15 -12.87
N ASP A 79 40.76 3.39 -13.93
CA ASP A 79 41.40 3.60 -15.24
C ASP A 79 40.94 4.89 -15.93
N ASN A 80 39.70 5.31 -15.69
CA ASN A 80 39.10 6.52 -16.26
C ASN A 80 37.94 7.04 -15.37
N SER A 81 37.42 8.22 -15.70
CA SER A 81 36.30 8.84 -14.97
C SER A 81 34.96 8.11 -15.16
N GLU A 82 34.79 7.40 -16.27
CA GLU A 82 33.59 6.61 -16.54
C GLU A 82 33.47 5.43 -15.56
N ALA A 83 34.57 4.69 -15.35
CA ALA A 83 34.65 3.60 -14.39
C ALA A 83 34.35 4.06 -12.95
N LEU A 84 34.82 5.24 -12.55
CA LEU A 84 34.48 5.82 -11.25
C LEU A 84 32.97 6.13 -11.16
N THR A 85 32.37 6.65 -12.23
CA THR A 85 30.95 7.00 -12.26
C THR A 85 30.06 5.74 -12.22
N GLU A 86 30.44 4.70 -12.97
CA GLU A 86 29.78 3.39 -12.95
C GLU A 86 29.89 2.73 -11.56
N PHE A 87 31.05 2.80 -10.92
CA PHE A 87 31.21 2.25 -9.58
C PHE A 87 30.34 2.98 -8.55
N VAL A 88 30.32 4.31 -8.57
CA VAL A 88 29.53 5.11 -7.63
C VAL A 88 28.03 4.89 -7.83
N THR A 89 27.57 4.81 -9.08
CA THR A 89 26.16 4.52 -9.39
C THR A 89 25.78 3.11 -8.95
N THR A 90 26.57 2.10 -9.30
CA THR A 90 26.34 0.72 -8.86
C THR A 90 26.32 0.59 -7.33
N LYS A 91 27.22 1.30 -6.64
CA LYS A 91 27.25 1.31 -5.17
C LYS A 91 26.02 1.97 -4.58
N ARG A 92 25.59 3.13 -5.11
CA ARG A 92 24.36 3.78 -4.68
C ARG A 92 23.14 2.91 -4.90
N ASP A 93 23.04 2.25 -6.05
CA ASP A 93 21.92 1.37 -6.38
C ASP A 93 21.91 0.14 -5.46
N ALA A 94 23.08 -0.43 -5.14
CA ALA A 94 23.21 -1.54 -4.20
C ALA A 94 22.84 -1.13 -2.77
N ASP A 95 23.29 0.04 -2.31
CA ASP A 95 22.97 0.56 -0.98
C ASP A 95 21.48 0.89 -0.87
N GLN A 96 20.90 1.49 -1.92
CA GLN A 96 19.47 1.78 -1.99
C GLN A 96 18.63 0.50 -2.02
N ALA A 97 19.05 -0.52 -2.79
CA ALA A 97 18.42 -1.82 -2.80
C ALA A 97 18.52 -2.51 -1.42
N ALA A 98 19.67 -2.42 -0.75
CA ALA A 98 19.86 -2.97 0.58
C ALA A 98 18.97 -2.29 1.62
N LEU A 99 18.85 -0.96 1.58
CA LEU A 99 17.91 -0.19 2.40
C LEU A 99 16.47 -0.68 2.18
N THR A 100 16.03 -0.82 0.94
CA THR A 100 14.66 -1.29 0.65
C THR A 100 14.39 -2.73 1.08
N GLU A 101 15.40 -3.61 1.06
CA GLU A 101 15.26 -4.99 1.55
C GLU A 101 15.20 -5.05 3.09
N VAL A 102 15.96 -4.19 3.77
CA VAL A 102 15.88 -4.04 5.24
C VAL A 102 14.50 -3.54 5.63
N GLU A 103 14.00 -2.48 4.99
CA GLU A 103 12.65 -1.96 5.22
C GLU A 103 11.57 -3.02 5.00
N ARG A 104 11.69 -3.82 3.93
CA ARG A 104 10.76 -4.94 3.67
C ARG A 104 10.81 -5.98 4.79
N ARG A 105 11.99 -6.30 5.32
CA ARG A 105 12.14 -7.27 6.42
C ARG A 105 11.58 -6.74 7.72
N GLU A 106 11.78 -5.46 8.00
CA GLU A 106 11.20 -4.80 9.18
C GLU A 106 9.68 -4.79 9.10
N GLN A 107 9.10 -4.41 7.96
CA GLN A 107 7.65 -4.49 7.73
C GLN A 107 7.12 -5.92 7.90
N ALA A 108 7.80 -6.92 7.32
CA ALA A 108 7.40 -8.32 7.49
C ALA A 108 7.54 -8.82 8.93
N ALA A 109 8.50 -8.29 9.70
CA ALA A 109 8.65 -8.60 11.12
C ALA A 109 7.54 -7.95 11.96
N GLU A 110 7.22 -6.68 11.71
CA GLU A 110 6.11 -5.98 12.35
C GLU A 110 4.77 -6.66 12.07
N GLU A 111 4.49 -7.05 10.82
CA GLU A 111 3.27 -7.77 10.48
C GLU A 111 3.17 -9.10 11.21
N LYS A 112 4.29 -9.83 11.35
CA LYS A 112 4.33 -11.08 12.12
C LYS A 112 4.06 -10.82 13.60
N LEU A 113 4.67 -9.79 14.19
CA LEU A 113 4.42 -9.41 15.58
C LEU A 113 2.96 -9.03 15.80
N ARG A 114 2.40 -8.15 14.97
CA ARG A 114 0.96 -7.80 15.03
C ARG A 114 0.06 -9.02 14.88
N SER A 115 0.42 -9.95 13.99
CA SER A 115 -0.35 -11.19 13.81
C SER A 115 -0.27 -12.11 15.03
N ALA A 116 0.86 -12.14 15.73
CA ALA A 116 1.05 -12.90 16.95
C ALA A 116 0.29 -12.25 18.12
N GLU A 117 0.43 -10.94 18.30
CA GLU A 117 -0.33 -10.16 19.29
C GLU A 117 -1.84 -10.30 19.09
N ALA A 118 -2.32 -10.26 17.84
CA ALA A 118 -3.73 -10.49 17.53
C ALA A 118 -4.20 -11.91 17.90
N ARG A 119 -3.36 -12.93 17.69
CA ARG A 119 -3.69 -14.31 18.07
C ARG A 119 -3.71 -14.47 19.59
N GLU A 120 -2.77 -13.86 20.30
CA GLU A 120 -2.72 -13.87 21.76
C GLU A 120 -3.93 -13.14 22.36
N ALA A 121 -4.25 -11.94 21.84
CA ALA A 121 -5.44 -11.20 22.26
C ALA A 121 -6.74 -12.00 22.01
N GLN A 122 -6.84 -12.69 20.87
CA GLN A 122 -7.98 -13.57 20.59
C GLN A 122 -8.04 -14.77 21.55
N ALA A 123 -6.90 -15.36 21.90
CA ALA A 123 -6.84 -16.47 22.85
C ALA A 123 -7.29 -16.02 24.25
N LEU A 124 -6.78 -14.89 24.73
CA LEU A 124 -7.17 -14.31 26.01
C LEU A 124 -8.66 -13.94 26.04
N ALA A 125 -9.20 -13.39 24.96
CA ALA A 125 -10.63 -13.09 24.87
C ALA A 125 -11.48 -14.37 24.94
N ARG A 126 -11.06 -15.46 24.28
CA ARG A 126 -11.75 -16.76 24.33
C ARG A 126 -11.68 -17.38 25.72
N GLU A 127 -10.53 -17.32 26.39
CA GLU A 127 -10.36 -17.79 27.76
C GLU A 127 -11.28 -17.04 28.72
N ARG A 128 -11.30 -15.72 28.66
CA ARG A 128 -12.19 -14.88 29.49
C ARG A 128 -13.66 -15.21 29.24
N ALA A 129 -14.06 -15.37 27.98
CA ALA A 129 -15.43 -15.75 27.64
C ALA A 129 -15.79 -17.15 28.17
N ALA A 130 -14.83 -18.09 28.18
CA ALA A 130 -15.02 -19.42 28.74
C ALA A 130 -15.17 -19.38 30.27
N ILE A 131 -14.34 -18.60 30.97
CA ILE A 131 -14.44 -18.41 32.44
C ILE A 131 -15.80 -17.83 32.82
N ARG A 132 -16.27 -16.79 32.11
CA ARG A 132 -17.59 -16.19 32.36
C ARG A 132 -18.73 -17.19 32.16
N ARG A 133 -18.69 -17.94 31.06
CA ARG A 133 -19.70 -18.99 30.79
C ARG A 133 -19.65 -20.12 31.82
N ALA A 134 -18.46 -20.52 32.26
CA ALA A 134 -18.30 -21.55 33.28
C ALA A 134 -18.86 -21.10 34.64
N ALA A 135 -18.59 -19.87 35.06
CA ALA A 135 -19.13 -19.30 36.30
C ALA A 135 -20.68 -19.23 36.28
N LEU A 136 -21.25 -18.74 35.17
CA LEU A 136 -22.70 -18.66 35.00
C LEU A 136 -23.37 -20.04 34.92
N GLY A 137 -22.76 -20.98 34.19
CA GLY A 137 -23.22 -22.36 34.10
C GLY A 137 -23.17 -23.07 35.46
N GLY A 138 -22.12 -22.84 36.24
CA GLY A 138 -22.00 -23.34 37.62
C GLY A 138 -23.08 -22.81 38.57
N LEU A 139 -23.62 -21.61 38.30
CA LEU A 139 -24.72 -21.01 39.06
C LEU A 139 -26.11 -21.45 38.61
N GLY A 140 -26.20 -22.18 37.49
CA GLY A 140 -27.44 -22.76 36.97
C GLY A 140 -27.99 -22.11 35.69
N ALA A 141 -27.29 -21.15 35.08
CA ALA A 141 -27.72 -20.58 33.80
C ALA A 141 -27.48 -21.58 32.65
N ALA A 142 -28.46 -21.75 31.77
CA ALA A 142 -28.37 -22.70 30.66
C ALA A 142 -29.14 -22.21 29.42
N GLY A 143 -28.75 -22.69 28.24
CA GLY A 143 -29.45 -22.35 26.98
C GLY A 143 -29.47 -20.85 26.70
N ASP A 144 -30.61 -20.34 26.24
CA ASP A 144 -30.79 -18.92 25.91
C ASP A 144 -30.59 -17.99 27.14
N ASP A 145 -30.95 -18.47 28.34
CA ASP A 145 -30.75 -17.72 29.59
C ASP A 145 -29.26 -17.55 29.94
N LEU A 146 -28.41 -18.51 29.53
CA LEU A 146 -26.96 -18.40 29.67
C LEU A 146 -26.40 -17.32 28.74
N ASP A 147 -26.84 -17.27 27.50
CA ASP A 147 -26.39 -16.25 26.55
C ASP A 147 -26.83 -14.84 26.98
N ASP A 148 -28.07 -14.71 27.48
CA ASP A 148 -28.55 -13.45 28.07
C ASP A 148 -27.78 -13.07 29.34
N ALA A 149 -27.46 -14.03 30.21
CA ALA A 149 -26.65 -13.77 31.39
C ALA A 149 -25.21 -13.35 31.04
N VAL A 150 -24.62 -13.93 29.99
CA VAL A 150 -23.30 -13.52 29.48
C VAL A 150 -23.32 -12.07 29.02
N LEU A 151 -24.34 -11.66 28.23
CA LEU A 151 -24.49 -10.27 27.79
C LEU A 151 -24.62 -9.28 28.96
N LEU A 152 -25.32 -9.68 30.02
CA LEU A 152 -25.50 -8.85 31.21
C LEU A 152 -24.21 -8.73 32.04
N ILE A 153 -23.45 -9.82 32.17
CA ILE A 153 -22.12 -9.80 32.82
C ILE A 153 -21.14 -8.97 32.02
N ASP A 154 -21.10 -9.12 30.69
CA ASP A 154 -20.20 -8.35 29.82
C ASP A 154 -20.49 -6.85 29.91
N ARG A 155 -21.77 -6.46 30.03
CA ARG A 155 -22.16 -5.08 30.28
C ARG A 155 -21.79 -4.61 31.68
N ALA A 156 -21.97 -5.44 32.71
CA ALA A 156 -21.67 -5.08 34.09
C ALA A 156 -20.17 -4.93 34.34
N LEU A 157 -19.35 -5.72 33.65
CA LEU A 157 -17.88 -5.71 33.72
C LEU A 157 -17.23 -4.90 32.59
N HIS A 158 -18.00 -4.04 31.89
CA HIS A 158 -17.48 -3.26 30.77
C HIS A 158 -16.32 -2.35 31.19
N ASP A 159 -16.42 -1.74 32.37
CA ASP A 159 -15.38 -0.86 32.94
C ASP A 159 -14.20 -1.65 33.55
N GLN A 160 -14.29 -2.99 33.61
CA GLN A 160 -13.30 -3.89 34.18
C GLN A 160 -13.02 -5.07 33.22
N PRO A 161 -12.38 -4.80 32.07
CA PRO A 161 -12.13 -5.82 31.04
C PRO A 161 -11.20 -6.95 31.53
N ASP A 162 -10.36 -6.65 32.52
CA ASP A 162 -9.39 -7.57 33.14
C ASP A 162 -9.89 -8.12 34.49
N ALA A 163 -11.21 -8.10 34.75
CA ALA A 163 -11.81 -8.70 35.93
C ALA A 163 -11.36 -10.18 36.07
N ASP A 164 -10.85 -10.51 37.25
CA ASP A 164 -10.41 -11.85 37.59
C ASP A 164 -11.59 -12.80 37.81
N GLU A 165 -11.29 -14.10 37.95
CA GLU A 165 -12.32 -15.12 38.13
C GLU A 165 -13.22 -14.84 39.35
N GLN A 166 -12.65 -14.29 40.44
CA GLN A 166 -13.41 -13.93 41.64
C GLN A 166 -14.37 -12.77 41.39
N ALA A 167 -13.96 -11.74 40.67
CA ALA A 167 -14.83 -10.62 40.29
C ALA A 167 -15.96 -11.07 39.36
N VAL A 168 -15.68 -12.00 38.43
CA VAL A 168 -16.70 -12.61 37.57
C VAL A 168 -17.73 -13.39 38.39
N ILE A 169 -17.29 -14.19 39.37
CA ILE A 169 -18.18 -14.93 40.27
C ILE A 169 -19.05 -13.96 41.09
N ALA A 170 -18.45 -12.93 41.69
CA ALA A 170 -19.18 -11.94 42.49
C ALA A 170 -20.23 -11.18 41.65
N ALA A 171 -19.88 -10.81 40.41
CA ALA A 171 -20.82 -10.18 39.48
C ALA A 171 -21.96 -11.13 39.09
N ALA A 172 -21.65 -12.42 38.91
CA ALA A 172 -22.64 -13.44 38.60
C ALA A 172 -23.60 -13.72 39.78
N GLU A 173 -23.11 -13.69 41.02
CA GLU A 173 -23.95 -13.76 42.21
C GLU A 173 -24.88 -12.55 42.34
N GLN A 174 -24.36 -11.33 42.14
CA GLN A 174 -25.21 -10.13 42.11
C GLN A 174 -26.25 -10.18 40.98
N LEU A 175 -25.91 -10.75 39.84
CA LEU A 175 -26.85 -10.93 38.74
C LEU A 175 -27.94 -11.93 39.13
N LYS A 176 -27.59 -13.02 39.82
CA LYS A 176 -28.54 -14.02 40.33
C LYS A 176 -29.51 -13.43 41.37
N GLU A 177 -29.03 -12.57 42.27
CA GLU A 177 -29.90 -11.86 43.22
C GLU A 177 -30.89 -10.94 42.51
N ARG A 178 -30.46 -10.26 41.44
CA ARG A 178 -31.30 -9.34 40.67
C ARG A 178 -32.26 -10.06 39.73
N ARG A 179 -31.85 -11.22 39.19
CA ARG A 179 -32.55 -11.97 38.13
C ARG A 179 -32.42 -13.48 38.35
N PRO A 180 -33.12 -14.03 39.35
CA PRO A 180 -33.07 -15.48 39.64
C PRO A 180 -33.61 -16.33 38.49
N GLU A 181 -34.52 -15.78 37.67
CA GLU A 181 -35.15 -16.44 36.52
C GLU A 181 -34.13 -16.94 35.48
N LEU A 182 -32.99 -16.23 35.33
CA LEU A 182 -31.92 -16.61 34.37
C LEU A 182 -31.13 -17.85 34.82
N PHE A 183 -31.31 -18.30 36.07
CA PHE A 183 -30.58 -19.41 36.67
C PHE A 183 -31.50 -20.60 37.00
N GLY A 184 -32.65 -20.69 36.33
CA GLY A 184 -33.60 -21.79 36.50
C GLY A 184 -34.36 -21.79 37.83
N GLN A 185 -34.24 -20.73 38.64
CA GLN A 185 -35.14 -20.54 39.78
C GLN A 185 -36.47 -20.01 39.25
N ALA A 186 -37.38 -20.95 38.98
CA ALA A 186 -38.72 -20.66 38.49
C ALA A 186 -39.43 -19.64 39.39
N ARG A 187 -40.09 -18.66 38.77
CA ARG A 187 -41.23 -17.92 39.34
C ARG A 187 -41.96 -18.80 40.35
N GLU A 188 -41.98 -18.38 41.61
CA GLU A 188 -43.06 -18.75 42.52
C GLU A 188 -44.35 -18.50 41.73
N THR A 189 -45.03 -19.59 41.36
CA THR A 189 -46.27 -19.49 40.61
C THR A 189 -47.20 -18.63 41.44
N VAL A 190 -47.45 -17.41 40.97
CA VAL A 190 -48.42 -16.51 41.59
C VAL A 190 -49.68 -17.35 41.79
N PRO A 191 -50.21 -17.46 43.03
CA PRO A 191 -51.39 -18.28 43.26
C PRO A 191 -52.46 -17.83 42.27
N PRO A 192 -53.19 -18.76 41.62
CA PRO A 192 -54.21 -18.39 40.65
C PRO A 192 -55.10 -17.35 41.30
N ALA A 193 -55.21 -16.18 40.67
CA ALA A 193 -56.07 -15.12 41.15
C ALA A 193 -57.45 -15.73 41.46
N PRO A 194 -58.05 -15.46 42.63
CA PRO A 194 -59.34 -16.04 42.99
C PRO A 194 -60.32 -15.78 41.85
N GLY A 195 -60.84 -16.88 41.28
CA GLY A 195 -61.61 -16.89 40.05
C GLY A 195 -62.91 -16.10 40.18
N GLY A 196 -62.85 -14.80 39.98
CA GLY A 196 -63.98 -13.91 39.78
C GLY A 196 -64.34 -13.85 38.31
N SER A 197 -64.90 -14.92 37.75
CA SER A 197 -65.57 -14.86 36.44
C SER A 197 -67.08 -15.06 36.64
N PRO A 198 -67.93 -14.15 36.12
CA PRO A 198 -69.37 -14.25 36.24
C PRO A 198 -69.87 -15.48 35.49
N ALA A 199 -70.93 -16.09 36.01
CA ALA A 199 -71.59 -17.28 35.49
C ALA A 199 -71.84 -17.21 33.97
N GLY A 200 -70.93 -17.79 33.20
CA GLY A 200 -70.97 -17.83 31.74
C GLY A 200 -69.92 -18.80 31.22
N GLY A 201 -70.17 -20.10 31.41
CA GLY A 201 -69.26 -21.15 30.98
C GLY A 201 -68.96 -21.07 29.47
N PRO A 202 -67.76 -21.51 29.03
CA PRO A 202 -67.37 -21.46 27.63
C PRO A 202 -68.30 -22.33 26.76
N PRO A 203 -68.69 -21.90 25.54
CA PRO A 203 -69.58 -22.67 24.70
C PRO A 203 -68.94 -24.00 24.28
N LYS A 204 -69.73 -25.07 24.33
CA LYS A 204 -69.33 -26.43 23.94
C LYS A 204 -68.81 -26.43 22.50
N ARG A 205 -67.50 -26.67 22.32
CA ARG A 205 -66.93 -27.03 21.02
C ARG A 205 -67.31 -28.49 20.73
N GLY A 206 -68.33 -28.67 19.90
CA GLY A 206 -68.82 -30.00 19.53
C GLY A 206 -69.93 -29.93 18.50
N GLY A 207 -69.67 -29.25 17.37
CA GLY A 207 -70.53 -29.28 16.20
C GLY A 207 -69.74 -29.81 15.01
N ILE A 208 -70.29 -30.82 14.33
CA ILE A 208 -69.79 -31.36 13.06
C ILE A 208 -69.54 -30.18 12.10
N PRO A 209 -68.37 -30.07 11.45
CA PRO A 209 -68.11 -28.96 10.54
C PRO A 209 -69.15 -28.98 9.40
N PRO A 210 -69.85 -27.86 9.14
CA PRO A 210 -70.85 -27.82 8.08
C PRO A 210 -70.18 -28.13 6.74
N ARG A 211 -70.81 -29.00 5.93
CA ARG A 211 -70.34 -29.35 4.59
C ARG A 211 -70.03 -28.08 3.80
N ARG A 212 -68.84 -28.00 3.19
CA ARG A 212 -68.42 -26.86 2.35
C ARG A 212 -69.53 -26.53 1.34
N GLY A 213 -70.04 -25.30 1.39
CA GLY A 213 -71.09 -24.80 0.49
C GLY A 213 -72.52 -24.80 1.07
N ALA A 214 -72.78 -25.44 2.21
CA ALA A 214 -74.13 -25.50 2.80
C ALA A 214 -74.68 -24.12 3.17
N ALA A 215 -73.84 -23.24 3.74
CA ALA A 215 -74.23 -21.87 4.08
C ALA A 215 -74.58 -21.03 2.84
N GLY A 216 -73.88 -21.26 1.71
CA GLY A 216 -74.17 -20.58 0.43
C GLY A 216 -75.50 -21.03 -0.18
N LEU A 217 -75.80 -22.33 -0.07
CA LEU A 217 -77.05 -22.90 -0.57
C LEU A 217 -78.27 -22.43 0.25
N GLU A 218 -78.15 -22.36 1.58
CA GLU A 218 -79.20 -21.77 2.42
C GLU A 218 -79.41 -20.28 2.13
N MET A 219 -78.34 -19.52 1.91
CA MET A 219 -78.42 -18.11 1.52
C MET A 219 -79.09 -17.92 0.14
N ALA A 220 -78.81 -18.81 -0.82
CA ALA A 220 -79.42 -18.77 -2.14
C ALA A 220 -80.91 -19.12 -2.10
N ARG A 221 -81.31 -20.11 -1.29
CA ARG A 221 -82.73 -20.42 -1.02
C ARG A 221 -83.46 -19.26 -0.36
N ARG A 222 -82.88 -18.65 0.70
CA ARG A 222 -83.49 -17.48 1.36
C ARG A 222 -83.65 -16.28 0.43
N ARG A 223 -82.76 -16.14 -0.55
CA ARG A 223 -82.82 -15.08 -1.56
C ARG A 223 -83.69 -15.43 -2.76
N GLY A 224 -84.33 -16.61 -2.77
CA GLY A 224 -85.19 -17.05 -3.86
C GLY A 224 -84.46 -17.33 -5.17
N LEU A 225 -83.14 -17.48 -5.13
CA LEU A 225 -82.31 -17.73 -6.31
C LEU A 225 -82.31 -19.21 -6.73
N ILE A 226 -82.81 -20.09 -5.86
CA ILE A 226 -82.98 -21.52 -6.09
C ILE A 226 -84.37 -21.90 -5.55
N SER A 227 -85.21 -22.44 -6.42
CA SER A 227 -86.47 -23.11 -6.05
C SER A 227 -86.18 -24.60 -5.87
N ASP A 228 -86.77 -25.23 -4.87
CA ASP A 228 -86.64 -26.68 -4.63
C ASP A 228 -87.27 -27.51 -5.76
#